data_AF-A0A7C3LK78-F1
#
_entry.id   AF-A0A7C3LK78-F1
#
_cell.length_a   1.000
_cell.length_b   1.000
_cell.length_c   1.000
_cell.angle_alpha   90.00
_cell.angle_beta   90.00
_cell.angle_gamma   90.00
#
_symmetry.space_group_name_H-M   'P 1'
#
loop_
_entity.id
_entity.type
_entity.pdbx_description
1 polymer ?
#
loop_
_entity_poly.entity_id
_entity_poly.type
_entity_poly.pdbx_seq_one_letter_code
_entity_poly.pdbx_strand_id
1 'polypeptide(L)'
;CGGLDLDPVSVELTYGLERIAAFLQGVDNVFDLRWSADLSYGQVRLAEEQQLSVYSFELADPADTRKIFELHETEAARLLNGYGEQKGAGKRRYPLLAAYEQCLKCSHLFNVLDARGVISTTERAALIGRVRQMACRVAKYYLDQQNDSEAAVALAEEKA
;
A
#
# COMPACT_ATOMS: atom_id res chain seq x y z
N CYS A 1 0.55 -14.17 3.27
CA CYS A 1 0.21 -12.76 2.96
C CYS A 1 -0.99 -12.70 2.01
N GLY A 2 -1.83 -11.65 2.07
CA GLY A 2 -2.98 -11.53 1.16
C GLY A 2 -3.99 -12.69 1.27
N GLY A 3 -4.15 -13.29 2.45
CA GLY A 3 -5.03 -14.45 2.64
C GLY A 3 -4.50 -15.78 2.09
N LEU A 4 -3.25 -15.80 1.62
CA LEU A 4 -2.53 -17.01 1.24
C LEU A 4 -1.50 -17.38 2.31
N ASP A 5 -1.31 -18.68 2.51
CA ASP A 5 -0.23 -19.22 3.33
C ASP A 5 1.10 -19.05 2.58
N LEU A 6 2.16 -18.75 3.33
CA LEU A 6 3.50 -18.54 2.78
C LEU A 6 4.32 -19.81 2.93
N ASP A 7 5.05 -20.17 1.86
CA ASP A 7 6.05 -21.22 1.88
C ASP A 7 7.27 -20.77 1.03
N PRO A 8 8.43 -20.50 1.65
CA PRO A 8 8.71 -20.54 3.09
C PRO A 8 8.09 -19.36 3.85
N VAL A 9 8.01 -19.47 5.18
CA VAL A 9 7.59 -18.37 6.05
C VAL A 9 8.62 -17.23 5.99
N SER A 10 8.17 -16.04 5.61
CA SER A 10 9.00 -14.84 5.58
C SER A 10 9.18 -14.22 6.97
N VAL A 11 10.33 -13.57 7.20
CA VAL A 11 10.57 -12.68 8.35
C VAL A 11 10.68 -11.24 7.84
N GLU A 12 10.01 -10.30 8.54
CA GLU A 12 10.12 -8.87 8.29
C GLU A 12 10.80 -8.19 9.50
N LEU A 13 11.85 -7.41 9.24
CA LEU A 13 12.55 -6.61 10.24
C LEU A 13 12.32 -5.12 9.95
N THR A 14 11.51 -4.47 10.79
CA THR A 14 11.11 -3.06 10.62
C THR A 14 11.78 -2.19 11.67
N TYR A 15 12.73 -1.35 11.24
CA TYR A 15 13.50 -0.45 12.11
C TYR A 15 12.84 0.92 12.21
N GLY A 16 12.58 1.40 13.43
CA GLY A 16 12.25 2.80 13.67
C GLY A 16 13.51 3.66 13.63
N LEU A 17 13.91 4.10 12.44
CA LEU A 17 15.18 4.79 12.20
C LEU A 17 15.33 6.05 13.07
N GLU A 18 14.28 6.85 13.18
CA GLU A 18 14.26 8.08 13.97
C GLU A 18 14.51 7.79 15.45
N ARG A 19 13.90 6.73 16.00
CA ARG A 19 14.07 6.34 17.40
C ARG A 19 15.46 5.79 17.68
N ILE A 20 15.99 4.97 16.79
CA ILE A 20 17.36 4.45 16.89
C ILE A 20 18.36 5.62 16.85
N ALA A 21 18.20 6.53 15.89
CA ALA A 21 19.07 7.68 15.76
C ALA A 21 18.94 8.66 16.94
N ALA A 22 17.73 8.88 17.46
CA ALA A 22 17.51 9.70 18.66
C ALA A 22 18.26 9.14 19.87
N PHE A 23 18.18 7.82 20.08
CA PHE A 23 18.92 7.13 21.14
C PHE A 23 20.45 7.25 20.96
N LEU A 24 20.95 7.03 19.74
CA LEU A 24 22.39 7.12 19.45
C LEU A 24 22.95 8.54 19.58
N GLN A 25 22.11 9.56 19.32
CA GLN A 25 22.49 10.96 19.41
C GLN A 25 22.19 11.59 20.78
N GLY A 26 21.50 10.87 21.67
CA GLY A 26 21.13 11.37 23.00
C GLY A 26 20.13 12.52 22.96
N VAL A 27 19.19 12.51 22.02
CA VAL A 27 18.15 13.54 21.88
C VAL A 27 16.77 12.98 22.23
N ASP A 28 15.98 13.76 22.96
CA ASP A 28 14.62 13.36 23.40
C ASP A 28 13.53 13.77 22.40
N ASN A 29 13.82 14.73 21.53
CA ASN A 29 12.91 15.23 20.51
C ASN A 29 13.41 14.86 19.11
N VAL A 30 12.56 14.22 18.32
CA VAL A 30 12.90 13.80 16.95
C VAL A 30 13.29 14.97 16.05
N PHE A 31 12.73 16.16 16.27
CA PHE A 31 13.05 17.34 15.44
C PHE A 31 14.44 17.92 15.71
N ASP A 32 15.04 17.58 16.85
CA ASP A 32 16.41 17.98 17.22
C ASP A 32 17.46 16.99 16.69
N LEU A 33 17.04 15.87 16.13
CA LEU A 33 17.91 14.86 15.52
C LEU A 33 18.74 15.48 14.40
N ARG A 34 20.05 15.23 14.39
CA ARG A 34 20.93 15.67 13.32
C ARG A 34 20.76 14.77 12.09
N TRP A 35 20.25 15.36 11.01
CA TRP A 35 20.02 14.68 9.72
C TRP A 35 21.31 14.63 8.89
N SER A 36 22.06 15.73 8.84
CA SER A 36 23.37 15.84 8.18
C SER A 36 24.33 16.70 9.02
N ALA A 37 25.54 16.98 8.54
CA ALA A 37 26.48 17.84 9.25
C ALA A 37 25.89 19.22 9.61
N ASP A 38 25.04 19.77 8.74
CA ASP A 38 24.57 21.15 8.82
C ASP A 38 23.04 21.29 9.00
N LEU A 39 22.30 20.16 9.06
CA LEU A 39 20.83 20.17 9.13
C LEU A 39 20.28 19.25 10.22
N SER A 40 19.24 19.72 10.92
CA SER A 40 18.39 18.90 11.79
C SER A 40 17.19 18.31 11.03
N TYR A 41 16.62 17.24 11.58
CA TYR A 41 15.40 16.62 11.09
C TYR A 41 14.24 17.62 11.06
N GLY A 42 14.14 18.48 12.08
CA GLY A 42 13.16 19.55 12.15
C GLY A 42 13.26 20.53 10.98
N GLN A 43 14.48 20.93 10.60
CA GLN A 43 14.68 21.83 9.44
C GLN A 43 14.23 21.21 8.12
N VAL A 44 14.23 19.88 8.01
CA VAL A 44 13.84 19.16 6.79
C VAL A 44 12.34 18.81 6.79
N ARG A 45 11.80 18.33 7.92
CA ARG A 45 10.50 17.63 7.96
C ARG A 45 9.43 18.32 8.79
N LEU A 46 9.76 19.28 9.68
CA LEU A 46 8.76 19.88 10.58
C LEU A 46 7.65 20.61 9.83
N ALA A 47 8.01 21.40 8.80
CA ALA A 47 7.05 22.13 8.00
C ALA A 47 6.12 21.19 7.19
N GLU A 48 6.65 20.06 6.72
CA GLU A 48 5.86 19.03 6.05
C GLU A 48 4.90 18.35 7.01
N GLU A 49 5.38 17.93 8.19
CA GLU A 49 4.56 17.28 9.22
C GLU A 49 3.38 18.18 9.63
N GLN A 50 3.63 19.48 9.82
CA GLN A 50 2.59 20.46 10.13
C GLN A 50 1.55 20.58 9.01
N GLN A 51 2.00 20.72 7.76
CA GLN A 51 1.10 20.86 6.62
C GLN A 51 0.26 19.60 6.37
N LEU A 52 0.89 18.42 6.43
CA LEU A 52 0.20 17.15 6.25
C LEU A 52 -0.76 16.88 7.40
N SER A 53 -0.40 17.22 8.64
CA SER A 53 -1.31 17.13 9.79
C SER A 53 -2.55 18.01 9.60
N VAL A 54 -2.37 19.29 9.24
CA VAL A 54 -3.50 20.20 8.99
C VAL A 54 -4.39 19.65 7.87
N TYR A 55 -3.81 19.13 6.79
CA TYR A 55 -4.61 18.49 5.74
C TYR A 55 -5.39 17.27 6.26
N SER A 56 -4.71 16.29 6.85
CA SER A 56 -5.32 15.03 7.27
C SER A 56 -6.31 15.17 8.42
N PHE A 57 -6.13 16.12 9.33
CA PHE A 57 -7.00 16.29 10.50
C PHE A 57 -8.07 17.37 10.32
N GLU A 58 -7.86 18.36 9.45
CA GLU A 58 -8.74 19.55 9.40
C GLU A 58 -9.33 19.78 8.00
N LEU A 59 -8.47 19.84 6.97
CA LEU A 59 -8.86 20.39 5.66
C LEU A 59 -9.31 19.35 4.63
N ALA A 60 -8.93 18.08 4.76
CA ALA A 60 -9.34 17.05 3.81
C ALA A 60 -10.88 16.95 3.80
N ASP A 61 -11.48 17.17 2.63
CA ASP A 61 -12.93 17.06 2.43
C ASP A 61 -13.34 15.58 2.48
N PRO A 62 -14.16 15.16 3.46
CA PRO A 62 -14.52 13.76 3.61
C PRO A 62 -15.34 13.20 2.45
N ALA A 63 -16.21 14.02 1.85
CA ALA A 63 -17.09 13.59 0.78
C ALA A 63 -16.31 13.35 -0.51
N ASP A 64 -15.41 14.25 -0.87
CA ASP A 64 -14.55 14.09 -2.04
C ASP A 64 -13.50 12.99 -1.84
N THR A 65 -12.90 12.90 -0.64
CA THR A 65 -11.97 11.80 -0.30
C THR A 65 -12.66 10.44 -0.46
N ARG A 66 -13.93 10.33 -0.04
CA ARG A 66 -14.74 9.12 -0.21
C ARG A 66 -15.03 8.81 -1.68
N LYS A 67 -15.39 9.80 -2.49
CA LYS A 67 -15.59 9.61 -3.94
C LYS A 67 -14.32 9.11 -4.63
N ILE A 68 -13.16 9.69 -4.28
CA ILE A 68 -11.87 9.28 -4.83
C ILE A 68 -11.52 7.84 -4.40
N PHE A 69 -11.79 7.47 -3.15
CA PHE A 69 -11.66 6.09 -2.67
C PHE A 69 -12.47 5.12 -3.53
N GLU A 70 -13.75 5.44 -3.78
CA GLU A 70 -14.67 4.61 -4.56
C GLU A 70 -14.26 4.51 -6.04
N LEU A 71 -13.70 5.58 -6.60
CA LEU A 71 -13.16 5.57 -7.95
C LEU A 71 -11.95 4.63 -8.08
N HIS A 72 -11.01 4.69 -7.13
CA HIS A 72 -9.86 3.79 -7.11
C HIS A 72 -10.28 2.33 -6.89
N GLU A 73 -11.25 2.08 -6.01
CA GLU A 73 -11.78 0.74 -5.79
C GLU A 73 -12.45 0.19 -7.06
N THR A 74 -13.25 1.01 -7.75
CA THR A 74 -13.93 0.62 -8.98
C THR A 74 -12.91 0.25 -10.06
N GLU A 75 -11.84 1.04 -10.21
CA GLU A 75 -10.77 0.75 -11.16
C GLU A 75 -9.99 -0.51 -10.78
N ALA A 76 -9.69 -0.71 -9.48
CA ALA A 76 -9.09 -1.94 -8.99
C ALA A 76 -9.97 -3.16 -9.33
N ALA A 77 -11.28 -3.06 -9.07
CA ALA A 77 -12.23 -4.12 -9.35
C ALA A 77 -12.31 -4.42 -10.86
N ARG A 78 -12.33 -3.40 -11.72
CA ARG A 78 -12.32 -3.55 -13.18
C ARG A 78 -11.08 -4.34 -13.64
N LEU A 79 -9.90 -3.95 -13.16
CA LEU A 79 -8.65 -4.62 -13.50
C LEU A 79 -8.63 -6.07 -12.97
N LEU A 80 -9.04 -6.30 -11.73
CA LEU A 80 -9.07 -7.64 -11.13
C LEU A 80 -10.09 -8.55 -11.85
N ASN A 81 -11.26 -8.04 -12.22
CA ASN A 81 -12.25 -8.81 -12.97
C ASN A 81 -11.71 -9.18 -14.36
N GLY A 82 -11.11 -8.22 -15.07
CA GLY A 82 -10.53 -8.47 -16.38
C GLY A 82 -9.36 -9.45 -16.36
N TYR A 83 -8.61 -9.57 -15.25
CA TYR A 83 -7.58 -10.62 -15.11
C TYR A 83 -8.21 -12.02 -15.13
N GLY A 84 -9.35 -12.20 -14.46
CA GLY A 84 -10.07 -13.47 -14.40
C GLY A 84 -10.54 -14.00 -15.76
N GLU A 85 -10.63 -13.13 -16.77
CA GLU A 85 -11.00 -13.48 -18.14
C GLU A 85 -9.79 -13.83 -19.01
N GLN A 86 -8.56 -13.58 -18.55
CA GLN A 86 -7.35 -13.81 -19.34
C GLN A 86 -6.94 -15.28 -19.38
N LYS A 87 -6.35 -15.69 -20.51
CA LYS A 87 -5.75 -17.01 -20.72
C LYS A 87 -4.42 -16.91 -21.44
N GLY A 88 -3.52 -17.86 -21.17
CA GLY A 88 -2.23 -17.99 -21.86
C GLY A 88 -1.40 -16.70 -21.83
N ALA A 89 -0.88 -16.29 -22.97
CA ALA A 89 -0.03 -15.10 -23.09
C ALA A 89 -0.70 -13.79 -22.59
N GLY A 90 -2.04 -13.73 -22.57
CA GLY A 90 -2.79 -12.59 -22.05
C GLY A 90 -2.60 -12.39 -20.54
N LYS A 91 -2.48 -13.48 -19.76
CA LYS A 91 -2.21 -13.41 -18.33
C LYS A 91 -0.84 -12.80 -18.05
N ARG A 92 0.20 -13.23 -18.78
CA ARG A 92 1.59 -12.79 -18.56
C ARG A 92 1.78 -11.28 -18.68
N ARG A 93 1.08 -10.62 -19.61
CA ARG A 93 1.18 -9.17 -19.84
C ARG A 93 0.08 -8.36 -19.16
N TYR A 94 -0.82 -9.01 -18.41
CA TYR A 94 -1.91 -8.30 -17.77
C TYR A 94 -1.39 -7.38 -16.65
N PRO A 95 -1.87 -6.12 -16.54
CA PRO A 95 -1.31 -5.11 -15.64
C PRO A 95 -1.82 -5.29 -14.19
N LEU A 96 -1.57 -6.44 -13.56
CA LEU A 96 -2.06 -6.73 -12.21
C LEU A 96 -1.47 -5.78 -11.15
N LEU A 97 -0.22 -5.37 -11.30
CA LEU A 97 0.41 -4.38 -10.41
C LEU A 97 -0.33 -3.04 -10.43
N ALA A 98 -0.98 -2.67 -11.53
CA ALA A 98 -1.81 -1.47 -11.55
C ALA A 98 -3.03 -1.60 -10.62
N ALA A 99 -3.61 -2.81 -10.48
CA ALA A 99 -4.67 -3.05 -9.49
C ALA A 99 -4.15 -2.96 -8.04
N TYR A 100 -2.89 -3.38 -7.82
CA TYR A 100 -2.23 -3.23 -6.52
C TYR A 100 -2.02 -1.75 -6.16
N GLU A 101 -1.57 -0.92 -7.12
CA GLU A 101 -1.45 0.52 -6.94
C GLU A 101 -2.78 1.18 -6.55
N GLN A 102 -3.89 0.77 -7.17
CA GLN A 102 -5.22 1.25 -6.77
C GLN A 102 -5.56 0.83 -5.32
N CYS A 103 -5.23 -0.41 -4.93
CA CYS A 103 -5.43 -0.90 -3.57
C CYS A 103 -4.63 -0.07 -2.53
N LEU A 104 -3.39 0.29 -2.83
CA LEU A 104 -2.56 1.14 -1.98
C LEU A 104 -3.18 2.54 -1.81
N LYS A 105 -3.69 3.13 -2.90
CA LYS A 105 -4.40 4.42 -2.86
C LYS A 105 -5.65 4.34 -1.99
N CYS A 106 -6.46 3.28 -2.11
CA CYS A 106 -7.59 3.05 -1.22
C CYS A 106 -7.16 2.95 0.25
N SER A 107 -6.07 2.21 0.55
CA SER A 107 -5.54 2.10 1.91
C SER A 107 -5.11 3.46 2.48
N HIS A 108 -4.47 4.31 1.67
CA HIS A 108 -4.07 5.64 2.09
C HIS A 108 -5.28 6.56 2.33
N LEU A 109 -6.23 6.59 1.41
CA LEU A 109 -7.45 7.41 1.54
C LEU A 109 -8.31 6.97 2.73
N PHE A 110 -8.33 5.67 3.03
CA PHE A 110 -8.93 5.17 4.27
C PHE A 110 -8.28 5.82 5.51
N ASN A 111 -6.95 5.88 5.57
CA ASN A 111 -6.25 6.51 6.71
C ASN A 111 -6.58 8.00 6.81
N VAL A 112 -6.72 8.72 5.70
CA VAL A 112 -7.15 10.13 5.70
C VAL A 112 -8.58 10.26 6.24
N LEU A 113 -9.50 9.41 5.81
CA LEU A 113 -10.87 9.39 6.33
C LEU A 113 -10.94 9.05 7.84
N ASP A 114 -10.11 8.10 8.31
CA ASP A 114 -9.98 7.73 9.73
C ASP A 114 -9.43 8.91 10.54
N ALA A 115 -8.38 9.59 10.04
CA ALA A 115 -7.79 10.77 10.67
C ALA A 115 -8.77 11.95 10.75
N ARG A 116 -9.62 12.15 9.75
CA ARG A 116 -10.68 13.16 9.79
C ARG A 116 -11.76 12.88 10.84
N GLY A 117 -11.81 11.66 11.41
CA GLY A 117 -12.74 11.30 12.48
C GLY A 117 -14.20 11.23 12.01
N VAL A 118 -14.44 11.09 10.70
CA VAL A 118 -15.78 11.07 10.11
C VAL A 118 -16.36 9.67 9.94
N ILE A 119 -15.54 8.62 10.12
CA ILE A 119 -15.98 7.24 9.95
C ILE A 119 -16.40 6.62 11.29
N SER A 120 -17.55 5.95 11.28
CA SER A 120 -18.01 5.18 12.44
C SER A 120 -17.19 3.88 12.61
N THR A 121 -17.28 3.24 13.78
CA THR A 121 -16.59 1.97 14.03
C THR A 121 -17.02 0.85 13.07
N THR A 122 -18.30 0.79 12.72
CA THR A 122 -18.86 -0.17 11.76
C THR A 122 -18.37 0.12 10.34
N GLU A 123 -18.36 1.39 9.95
CA GLU A 123 -17.85 1.83 8.66
C GLU A 123 -16.35 1.57 8.50
N ARG A 124 -15.57 1.84 9.56
CA ARG A 124 -14.14 1.54 9.60
C ARG A 124 -13.86 0.07 9.30
N ALA A 125 -14.59 -0.84 9.96
CA ALA A 125 -14.47 -2.27 9.71
C ALA A 125 -14.85 -2.64 8.26
N ALA A 126 -15.90 -2.02 7.70
CA ALA A 126 -16.33 -2.26 6.32
C ALA A 126 -15.29 -1.80 5.30
N LEU A 127 -14.69 -0.61 5.47
CA LEU A 127 -13.64 -0.09 4.59
C LEU A 127 -12.36 -0.96 4.63
N ILE A 128 -11.94 -1.38 5.82
CA ILE A 128 -10.82 -2.32 5.98
C ILE A 128 -11.12 -3.63 5.24
N GLY A 129 -12.36 -4.14 5.36
CA GLY A 129 -12.82 -5.33 4.64
C GLY A 129 -12.69 -5.18 3.12
N ARG A 130 -13.09 -4.04 2.56
CA ARG A 130 -12.98 -3.72 1.13
C ARG A 130 -11.53 -3.70 0.66
N VAL A 131 -10.64 -3.00 1.36
CA VAL A 131 -9.20 -2.95 1.04
C VAL A 131 -8.57 -4.35 1.13
N ARG A 132 -8.92 -5.12 2.18
CA ARG A 132 -8.45 -6.50 2.34
C ARG A 132 -8.89 -7.39 1.18
N GLN A 133 -10.14 -7.30 0.73
CA GLN A 133 -10.64 -8.10 -0.40
C GLN A 133 -9.85 -7.83 -1.67
N MET A 134 -9.54 -6.56 -1.97
CA MET A 134 -8.68 -6.19 -3.10
C MET A 134 -7.28 -6.79 -2.96
N ALA A 135 -6.62 -6.59 -1.80
CA ALA A 135 -5.28 -7.12 -1.54
C ALA A 135 -5.21 -8.65 -1.68
N CYS A 136 -6.22 -9.36 -1.16
CA CYS A 136 -6.30 -10.82 -1.29
C CYS A 136 -6.43 -11.28 -2.75
N ARG A 137 -7.27 -10.60 -3.54
CA ARG A 137 -7.44 -10.91 -4.96
C ARG A 137 -6.17 -10.63 -5.77
N VAL A 138 -5.50 -9.51 -5.49
CA VAL A 138 -4.20 -9.18 -6.10
C VAL A 138 -3.19 -10.28 -5.79
N ALA A 139 -3.04 -10.68 -4.52
CA ALA A 139 -2.08 -11.71 -4.13
C ALA A 139 -2.33 -13.04 -4.86
N LYS A 140 -3.60 -13.48 -4.92
CA LYS A 140 -4.00 -14.70 -5.64
C LYS A 140 -3.66 -14.64 -7.12
N TYR A 141 -4.00 -13.55 -7.80
CA TYR A 141 -3.74 -13.42 -9.24
C TYR A 141 -2.26 -13.18 -9.54
N TYR A 142 -1.51 -12.61 -8.59
CA TYR A 142 -0.09 -12.41 -8.77
C TYR A 142 0.63 -13.76 -8.78
N LEU A 143 0.29 -14.64 -7.83
CA LEU A 143 0.82 -16.00 -7.81
C LEU A 143 0.44 -16.80 -9.08
N ASP A 144 -0.82 -16.71 -9.51
CA ASP A 144 -1.28 -17.33 -10.77
C ASP A 144 -0.48 -16.82 -11.99
N GLN A 145 -0.20 -15.51 -12.05
CA GLN A 145 0.59 -14.90 -13.12
C GLN A 145 2.06 -15.34 -13.11
N GLN A 146 2.65 -15.53 -11.93
CA GLN A 146 4.04 -16.00 -11.79
C GLN A 146 4.19 -17.47 -12.18
N ASN A 147 3.29 -18.34 -11.71
CA ASN A 147 3.31 -19.77 -12.03
C ASN A 147 3.18 -20.02 -13.56
N ASP A 148 2.31 -19.28 -14.23
CA ASP A 148 2.19 -19.34 -15.71
C ASP A 148 3.48 -18.86 -16.41
N SER A 149 4.20 -17.91 -15.80
CA SER A 149 5.47 -17.40 -16.35
C SER A 149 6.60 -18.41 -16.19
N GLU A 150 6.69 -19.09 -15.05
CA GLU A 150 7.69 -20.14 -14.78
C GLU A 150 7.47 -21.36 -15.68
N ALA A 151 6.23 -21.83 -15.81
CA ALA A 151 5.89 -22.94 -16.70
C ALA A 151 6.27 -22.65 -18.17
N ALA A 152 6.07 -21.40 -18.62
CA ALA A 152 6.45 -21.00 -19.98
C ALA A 152 7.98 -20.94 -20.20
N VAL A 153 8.76 -20.60 -19.16
CA VAL A 153 10.23 -20.62 -19.22
C VAL A 153 10.75 -22.05 -19.28
N ALA A 154 10.26 -22.94 -18.41
CA ALA A 154 10.65 -24.36 -18.42
C ALA A 154 10.37 -25.04 -19.76
N LEU A 155 9.22 -24.75 -20.38
CA LEU A 155 8.86 -25.28 -21.71
C LEU A 155 9.73 -24.75 -22.86
N ALA A 156 10.33 -23.57 -22.68
CA ALA A 156 11.23 -22.98 -23.66
C ALA A 156 12.66 -23.55 -23.53
N GLU A 157 13.09 -23.83 -22.30
CA GLU A 157 14.39 -24.48 -22.02
C GLU A 157 14.42 -25.94 -22.46
N GLU A 158 13.33 -26.69 -22.33
CA GLU A 158 13.25 -28.10 -22.78
C GLU A 158 13.26 -28.26 -24.30
N LYS A 159 12.97 -27.18 -25.05
CA LYS A 159 12.93 -27.16 -26.52
C LYS A 159 14.20 -26.58 -27.16
N ALA A 160 15.17 -26.15 -26.36
CA ALA A 160 16.46 -25.59 -26.79
C ALA A 160 17.58 -26.65 -26.69
#